data_AF-A0A147DP92-F1
#
_entry.id   AF-A0A147DP92-F1
#
_cell.length_a   1.000
_cell.length_b   1.000
_cell.length_c   1.000
_cell.angle_alpha   90.00
_cell.angle_beta   90.00
_cell.angle_gamma   90.00
#
_symmetry.space_group_name_H-M   'P 1'
#
loop_
_entity.id
_entity.type
_entity.pdbx_description
1 polymer ?
#
loop_
_entity_poly.entity_id
_entity_poly.type
_entity_poly.pdbx_seq_one_letter_code
_entity_poly.pdbx_strand_id
1 'polypeptide(L)'
;MPLVVLATQPVVAGLTLPARFQPGMWEIIGAATPDAGRRLPAYSWGTAADGVHVTDFSGSRSRLASEIEAETVPRQVVVSPFFVDFAVRAVVGVVDCHRDFEHLRYRASPRSADLFPEA
;
A
#
# COMPACT_ATOMS: atom_id res chain seq x y z
N MET A 1 -15.44 18.55 -2.57
CA MET A 1 -14.04 18.34 -2.14
C MET A 1 -13.50 16.89 -2.22
N PRO A 2 -14.28 15.78 -2.28
CA PRO A 2 -13.68 14.43 -2.32
C PRO A 2 -13.02 14.07 -3.67
N LEU A 3 -13.54 14.59 -4.78
CA LEU A 3 -13.00 14.34 -6.14
C LEU A 3 -11.56 14.84 -6.36
N VAL A 4 -11.14 15.92 -5.68
CA VAL A 4 -9.79 16.48 -5.83
C VAL A 4 -8.75 15.61 -5.13
N VAL A 5 -9.07 15.06 -3.94
CA VAL A 5 -8.18 14.14 -3.20
C VAL A 5 -7.94 12.85 -3.98
N LEU A 6 -8.93 12.41 -4.76
CA LEU A 6 -8.83 11.24 -5.63
C LEU A 6 -7.94 11.49 -6.87
N ALA A 7 -7.69 12.76 -7.22
CA ALA A 7 -6.91 13.17 -8.37
C ALA A 7 -5.42 13.44 -8.08
N THR A 8 -4.98 13.37 -6.82
CA THR A 8 -3.57 13.57 -6.45
C THR A 8 -2.78 12.25 -6.40
N GLN A 9 -1.47 12.34 -6.66
CA GLN A 9 -0.55 11.21 -6.47
C GLN A 9 -0.39 10.95 -4.97
N PRO A 10 -0.54 9.71 -4.47
CA PRO A 10 -0.21 9.40 -3.08
C PRO A 10 1.27 9.69 -2.80
N VAL A 11 1.58 10.18 -1.60
CA VAL A 11 2.95 10.38 -1.13
C VAL A 11 3.40 9.29 -0.16
N VAL A 12 2.45 8.71 0.57
CA VAL A 12 2.63 7.60 1.50
C VAL A 12 1.59 6.53 1.18
N ALA A 13 2.00 5.27 1.18
CA ALA A 13 1.09 4.13 1.10
C ALA A 13 1.58 3.02 2.02
N GLY A 14 0.65 2.38 2.74
CA GLY A 14 0.95 1.26 3.62
C GLY A 14 -0.31 0.53 4.03
N LEU A 15 -0.20 -0.79 4.16
CA LEU A 15 -1.25 -1.61 4.74
C LEU A 15 -1.14 -1.53 6.27
N THR A 16 -2.20 -1.10 6.94
CA THR A 16 -2.21 -0.92 8.40
C THR A 16 -3.54 -1.40 8.98
N LEU A 17 -3.51 -1.81 10.25
CA LEU A 17 -4.74 -2.00 11.03
C LEU A 17 -5.38 -0.64 11.35
N PRO A 18 -6.71 -0.59 11.55
CA PRO A 18 -7.45 0.67 11.66
C PRO A 18 -7.24 1.41 12.99
N ALA A 19 -6.48 0.88 13.95
CA ALA A 19 -6.49 1.31 15.36
C ALA A 19 -6.20 2.81 15.64
N ARG A 20 -5.59 3.58 14.73
CA ARG A 20 -5.51 5.07 14.85
C ARG A 20 -6.49 5.84 13.97
N PHE A 21 -7.13 5.19 13.01
CA PHE A 21 -8.13 5.78 12.13
C PHE A 21 -9.55 5.51 12.64
N GLN A 22 -9.75 4.44 13.41
CA GLN A 22 -10.98 4.09 14.13
C GLN A 22 -10.57 3.39 15.45
N PRO A 23 -10.67 3.99 16.65
CA PRO A 23 -11.24 5.28 17.06
C PRO A 23 -10.14 6.28 17.51
N GLY A 24 -9.35 6.83 16.58
CA GLY A 24 -8.10 7.54 16.91
C GLY A 24 -7.91 8.93 16.30
N MET A 25 -6.72 9.49 16.61
CA MET A 25 -6.21 10.87 16.50
C MET A 25 -6.35 11.61 15.14
N TRP A 26 -6.87 10.98 14.10
CA TRP A 26 -6.98 11.54 12.76
C TRP A 26 -8.45 11.56 12.30
N GLU A 27 -8.92 12.72 11.83
CA GLU A 27 -10.26 12.83 11.24
C GLU A 27 -10.28 12.15 9.87
N ILE A 28 -11.15 11.15 9.70
CA ILE A 28 -11.41 10.54 8.39
C ILE A 28 -12.35 11.46 7.60
N ILE A 29 -11.79 12.16 6.60
CA ILE A 29 -12.56 13.05 5.72
C ILE A 29 -13.25 12.33 4.54
N GLY A 30 -13.02 11.02 4.38
CA GLY A 30 -13.67 10.20 3.35
C GLY A 30 -13.09 8.80 3.22
N ALA A 31 -13.84 7.94 2.54
CA ALA A 31 -13.42 6.60 2.12
C ALA A 31 -13.73 6.42 0.63
N ALA A 32 -12.90 5.67 -0.08
CA ALA A 32 -13.09 5.38 -1.49
C ALA A 32 -12.67 3.94 -1.80
N THR A 33 -13.33 3.33 -2.78
CA THR A 33 -12.88 2.04 -3.33
C THR A 33 -11.45 2.19 -3.88
N PRO A 34 -10.55 1.23 -3.61
CA PRO A 34 -9.22 1.21 -4.19
C PRO A 34 -9.25 1.31 -5.71
N ASP A 35 -8.44 2.21 -6.27
CA ASP A 35 -8.20 2.28 -7.71
C ASP A 35 -7.01 1.38 -8.05
N ALA A 36 -7.31 0.23 -8.66
CA ALA A 36 -6.34 -0.80 -9.02
C ALA A 36 -5.28 -0.33 -10.02
N GLY A 37 -5.53 0.76 -10.75
CA GLY A 37 -4.61 1.34 -11.72
C GLY A 37 -3.75 2.48 -11.18
N ARG A 38 -3.96 2.90 -9.91
CA ARG A 38 -3.35 4.13 -9.42
C ARG A 38 -2.88 4.12 -7.98
N ARG A 39 -3.63 3.57 -7.02
CA ARG A 39 -3.40 3.96 -5.62
C ARG A 39 -2.62 2.95 -4.82
N LEU A 40 -2.78 1.66 -5.12
CA LEU A 40 -2.31 0.62 -4.22
C LEU A 40 -1.77 -0.58 -5.01
N PRO A 41 -0.48 -0.95 -4.79
CA PRO A 41 0.13 -2.05 -5.53
C PRO A 41 -0.39 -3.39 -5.06
N ALA A 42 -0.23 -4.39 -5.93
CA ALA A 42 -0.34 -5.77 -5.48
C ALA A 42 0.82 -6.10 -4.55
N TYR A 43 0.67 -7.17 -3.78
CA TYR A 43 1.70 -7.64 -2.87
C TYR A 43 1.90 -9.14 -3.00
N SER A 44 3.08 -9.60 -2.61
CA SER A 44 3.43 -11.02 -2.57
C SER A 44 3.51 -11.56 -1.14
N TRP A 45 3.19 -12.83 -0.96
CA TRP A 45 3.27 -13.52 0.33
C TRP A 45 3.60 -15.01 0.12
N GLY A 46 3.79 -15.76 1.23
CA GLY A 46 4.19 -17.18 1.17
C GLY A 46 5.71 -17.39 1.11
N THR A 47 6.15 -18.64 1.14
CA THR A 47 7.58 -19.00 1.14
C THR A 47 7.99 -19.64 -0.19
N ALA A 48 9.29 -19.76 -0.45
CA ALA A 48 9.76 -20.51 -1.62
C ALA A 48 9.36 -22.00 -1.57
N ALA A 49 9.15 -22.56 -0.37
CA ALA A 49 8.77 -23.96 -0.19
C ALA A 49 7.29 -24.20 -0.57
N ASP A 50 6.41 -23.24 -0.26
CA ASP A 50 4.96 -23.34 -0.50
C ASP A 50 4.50 -22.61 -1.77
N GLY A 51 5.45 -21.99 -2.48
CA GLY A 51 5.21 -21.08 -3.59
C GLY A 51 4.91 -19.65 -3.13
N VAL A 52 5.55 -18.68 -3.77
CA VAL A 52 5.21 -17.27 -3.59
C VAL A 52 3.91 -16.99 -4.32
N HIS A 53 2.97 -16.34 -3.63
CA HIS A 53 1.70 -15.92 -4.21
C HIS A 53 1.72 -14.41 -4.42
N VAL A 54 1.03 -13.94 -5.46
CA VAL A 54 0.70 -12.53 -5.65
C VAL A 54 -0.79 -12.33 -5.40
N THR A 55 -1.14 -11.22 -4.77
CA THR A 55 -2.52 -10.87 -4.45
C THR A 55 -2.77 -9.41 -4.76
N ASP A 56 -3.91 -9.12 -5.38
CA ASP A 56 -4.30 -7.75 -5.65
C ASP A 56 -4.49 -6.97 -4.34
N PHE A 57 -4.43 -5.64 -4.40
CA PHE A 57 -4.49 -4.85 -3.17
C PHE A 57 -5.75 -5.13 -2.33
N SER A 58 -6.88 -5.39 -3.00
CA SER A 58 -8.16 -5.65 -2.33
C SER A 58 -8.19 -6.97 -1.56
N GLY A 59 -7.27 -7.90 -1.87
CA GLY A 59 -7.28 -9.25 -1.33
C GLY A 59 -8.26 -10.19 -2.04
N SER A 60 -8.97 -9.73 -3.07
CA SER A 60 -10.04 -10.50 -3.73
C SER A 60 -9.51 -11.47 -4.80
N ARG A 61 -8.35 -11.19 -5.38
CA ARG A 61 -7.74 -12.01 -6.44
C ARG A 61 -6.33 -12.43 -6.03
N SER A 62 -6.04 -13.73 -6.12
CA SER A 62 -4.75 -14.30 -5.78
C SER A 62 -4.39 -15.45 -6.69
N ARG A 63 -3.10 -15.63 -6.97
CA ARG A 63 -2.53 -16.75 -7.73
C ARG A 63 -1.06 -16.96 -7.37
N LEU A 64 -0.50 -18.10 -7.80
CA LEU A 64 0.94 -18.30 -7.77
C LEU A 64 1.66 -17.22 -8.59
N ALA A 65 2.76 -16.73 -8.04
CA ALA A 65 3.68 -15.82 -8.70
C ALA A 65 4.50 -16.59 -9.75
N SER A 66 4.76 -15.96 -10.89
CA SER A 66 5.91 -16.33 -11.71
C SER A 66 7.22 -16.02 -10.98
N GLU A 67 8.34 -16.56 -11.46
CA GLU A 67 9.66 -16.31 -10.89
C GLU A 67 9.98 -14.80 -10.85
N ILE A 68 9.72 -14.10 -11.96
CA ILE A 68 9.92 -12.64 -12.05
C ILE A 68 9.04 -11.90 -11.03
N GLU A 69 7.77 -12.29 -10.88
CA GLU A 69 6.88 -11.66 -9.91
C GLU A 69 7.30 -11.93 -8.45
N ALA A 70 7.81 -13.13 -8.16
CA ALA A 70 8.29 -13.48 -6.83
C ALA A 70 9.49 -12.61 -6.39
N GLU A 71 10.30 -12.19 -7.35
CA GLU A 71 11.47 -11.31 -7.11
C GLU A 71 11.11 -9.82 -7.11
N THR A 72 10.12 -9.41 -7.91
CA THR A 72 9.87 -7.98 -8.18
C THR A 72 8.64 -7.41 -7.49
N VAL A 73 7.65 -8.24 -7.13
CA VAL A 73 6.44 -7.78 -6.43
C VAL A 73 6.75 -7.63 -4.94
N PRO A 74 6.56 -6.43 -4.35
CA PRO A 74 6.84 -6.19 -2.95
C PRO A 74 6.12 -7.17 -2.02
N ARG A 75 6.82 -7.62 -0.98
CA ARG A 75 6.23 -8.47 0.06
C ARG A 75 5.12 -7.73 0.80
N GLN A 76 4.09 -8.47 1.21
CA GLN A 76 3.07 -7.94 2.10
C GLN A 76 3.69 -7.56 3.43
N VAL A 77 3.54 -6.29 3.80
CA VAL A 77 3.96 -5.76 5.10
C VAL A 77 2.78 -5.01 5.69
N VAL A 78 2.34 -5.45 6.87
CA VAL A 78 1.38 -4.71 7.70
C VAL A 78 2.17 -3.88 8.68
N VAL A 79 2.00 -2.55 8.62
CA VAL A 79 2.71 -1.61 9.50
C VAL A 79 1.82 -1.12 10.63
N SER A 80 2.47 -0.68 11.71
CA SER A 80 1.78 0.04 12.78
C SER A 80 1.22 1.37 12.24
N PRO A 81 0.00 1.76 12.60
CA PRO A 81 -0.56 3.06 12.18
C PRO A 81 0.25 4.26 12.69
N PHE A 82 1.06 4.08 13.74
CA PHE A 82 2.01 5.10 14.20
C PHE A 82 3.07 5.41 13.13
N PHE A 83 3.54 4.42 12.38
CA PHE A 83 4.53 4.63 11.33
C PHE A 83 3.95 5.41 10.15
N VAL A 84 2.66 5.23 9.86
CA VAL A 84 1.95 6.03 8.84
C VAL A 84 1.86 7.50 9.27
N ASP A 85 1.45 7.79 10.52
CA ASP A 85 1.41 9.15 11.08
C ASP A 85 2.80 9.83 11.02
N PHE A 86 3.85 9.12 11.44
CA PHE A 86 5.20 9.64 11.40
C PHE A 86 5.69 9.89 9.97
N ALA A 87 5.44 8.98 9.03
CA ALA A 87 5.81 9.14 7.63
C ALA A 87 5.13 10.37 7.00
N VAL A 88 3.85 10.60 7.29
CA VAL A 88 3.15 11.80 6.80
C VAL A 88 3.76 13.08 7.38
N ARG A 89 4.00 13.13 8.70
CA ARG A 89 4.66 14.27 9.35
C ARG A 89 6.05 14.54 8.78
N ALA A 90 6.80 13.50 8.46
CA ALA A 90 8.12 13.62 7.84
C ALA A 90 8.03 14.19 6.42
N VAL A 91 7.03 13.77 5.62
CA VAL A 91 6.80 14.30 4.26
C VAL A 91 6.51 15.80 4.28
N VAL A 92 5.81 16.30 5.30
CA VAL A 92 5.51 17.74 5.44
C VAL A 92 6.54 18.52 6.26
N GLY A 93 7.68 17.90 6.61
CA GLY A 93 8.79 18.57 7.30
C GLY A 93 8.56 18.89 8.77
N VAL A 94 7.58 18.25 9.43
CA VAL A 94 7.30 18.45 10.86
C VAL A 94 8.28 17.65 11.74
N VAL A 95 8.80 16.53 11.23
CA VAL A 95 9.80 15.68 11.89
C VAL A 95 10.84 15.24 10.86
N ASP A 96 12.03 14.86 11.33
CA ASP A 96 13.05 14.28 10.47
C ASP A 96 12.61 12.93 9.91
N CYS A 97 12.89 12.69 8.63
CA CYS A 97 12.59 11.41 7.99
C CYS A 97 13.60 10.35 8.43
N HIS A 98 13.16 9.40 9.27
CA HIS A 98 13.97 8.24 9.62
C HIS A 98 13.96 7.20 8.47
N ARG A 99 15.09 6.49 8.28
CA ARG A 99 15.24 5.47 7.24
C ARG A 99 14.19 4.36 7.33
N ASP A 100 13.75 4.06 8.54
CA ASP A 100 12.71 3.04 8.78
C ASP A 100 11.37 3.40 8.15
N PHE A 101 11.13 4.65 7.74
CA PHE A 101 9.87 5.06 7.10
C PHE A 101 9.98 5.21 5.57
N GLU A 102 11.19 5.07 5.00
CA GLU A 102 11.41 5.19 3.55
C GLU A 102 10.61 4.15 2.75
N HIS A 103 10.36 2.97 3.35
CA HIS A 103 9.56 1.92 2.72
C HIS A 103 8.08 2.27 2.56
N LEU A 104 7.59 3.28 3.30
CA LEU A 104 6.21 3.77 3.20
C LEU A 104 6.03 4.86 2.15
N ARG A 105 7.13 5.40 1.59
CA ARG A 105 7.02 6.34 0.47
C ARG A 105 6.37 5.67 -0.71
N TYR A 106 5.38 6.33 -1.29
CA TYR A 106 4.75 5.84 -2.49
C TYR A 106 5.76 5.86 -3.64
N ARG A 107 6.02 4.69 -4.24
CA ARG A 107 6.96 4.50 -5.35
C ARG A 107 6.25 3.77 -6.48
N ALA A 108 6.84 3.82 -7.68
CA ALA A 108 6.39 2.96 -8.77
C ALA A 108 6.57 1.50 -8.35
N SER A 109 5.47 0.75 -8.38
CA SER A 109 5.39 -0.66 -8.03
C SER A 109 4.32 -1.32 -8.91
N PRO A 110 4.41 -2.63 -9.19
CA PRO A 110 3.42 -3.33 -10.00
C PRO A 110 2.00 -3.06 -9.51
N ARG A 111 1.14 -2.55 -10.40
CA ARG A 111 -0.22 -2.19 -10.05
C ARG A 111 -1.09 -3.43 -10.05
N SER A 112 -2.16 -3.39 -9.26
CA SER A 112 -3.13 -4.49 -9.24
C SER A 112 -3.73 -4.74 -10.64
N ALA A 113 -3.96 -3.68 -11.43
CA ALA A 113 -4.45 -3.81 -12.79
C ALA A 113 -3.44 -4.44 -13.77
N ASP A 114 -2.12 -4.26 -13.54
CA ASP A 114 -1.10 -4.83 -14.42
C ASP A 114 -0.94 -6.34 -14.16
N LEU A 115 -1.06 -6.76 -12.90
CA LEU A 115 -0.91 -8.17 -12.50
C LEU A 115 -2.20 -9.00 -12.61
N PHE A 116 -3.34 -8.32 -12.58
CA PHE A 116 -4.69 -8.87 -12.68
C PHE A 116 -5.54 -8.01 -13.62
N PRO A 117 -5.29 -8.07 -14.94
CA PRO A 117 -6.08 -7.34 -15.92
C PRO A 117 -7.55 -7.79 -15.88
N GLU A 118 -8.46 -6.87 -16.18
CA GLU A 118 -9.86 -7.23 -16.44
C GLU A 118 -9.92 -8.05 -17.75
N ALA A 119 -10.73 -9.11 -17.75
CA ALA A 119 -10.90 -10.01 -18.88
C ALA A 119 -11.76 -9.41 -19.99
#